data_AF-A0A4Q1RGM9-F1
#
_entry.id   AF-A0A4Q1RGM9-F1
#
_cell.length_a   1.000
_cell.length_b   1.000
_cell.length_c   1.000
_cell.angle_alpha   90.00
_cell.angle_beta   90.00
_cell.angle_gamma   90.00
#
_symmetry.space_group_name_H-M   'P 1'
#
loop_
_entity.id
_entity.type
_entity.pdbx_description
1 polymer ?
#
loop_
_entity_poly.entity_id
_entity_poly.type
_entity_poly.pdbx_seq_one_letter_code
_entity_poly.pdbx_strand_id
1 'polypeptide(L)'
;MITGILIAAALVGGTGLVIGLLLGVAGKKFAVEVNEKEIAVREQLPGNNCGGCGYPGCDGLAAAIAAGKAPVNGCPVGGNEVAKAIAAIMGEEITEGRRMTAFVKCAGDCESARNNYVYDGVEDCAVMAFIPGGGEKKCHHGCLGYGTCVKACNFNAIRVINGIAHIDKEKCKACGQCVAVCPHHLIELIPYEQTVKVSCSSQDKGKATMNACDKGCIGCKKCEKNCPVQAITVTDNVAHIDYEKCTNCGLCKENCPRHCII
;
A
#
# COMPACT_ATOMS: atom_id res chain seq x y z
N MET A 1 64.02 -33.87 18.83
CA MET A 1 63.18 -33.55 17.65
C MET A 1 61.82 -34.22 17.70
N ILE A 2 61.73 -35.55 17.87
CA ILE A 2 60.46 -36.30 17.87
C ILE A 2 59.48 -35.84 18.97
N THR A 3 59.97 -35.55 20.19
CA THR A 3 59.14 -35.10 21.31
C THR A 3 58.41 -33.78 21.03
N GLY A 4 59.06 -32.84 20.35
CA GLY A 4 58.44 -31.55 19.98
C GLY A 4 57.33 -31.72 18.93
N ILE A 5 57.53 -32.64 17.98
CA ILE A 5 56.52 -32.97 16.95
C ILE A 5 55.29 -33.61 17.61
N LEU A 6 55.49 -34.54 18.55
CA LEU A 6 54.39 -35.19 19.28
C LEU A 6 53.59 -34.20 20.14
N ILE A 7 54.26 -33.28 20.82
CA ILE A 7 53.58 -32.24 21.63
C ILE A 7 52.77 -31.29 20.74
N ALA A 8 53.34 -30.84 19.62
CA ALA A 8 52.63 -29.98 18.68
C ALA A 8 51.40 -30.68 18.07
N ALA A 9 51.54 -31.96 17.68
CA ALA A 9 50.42 -32.76 17.17
C ALA A 9 49.33 -32.96 18.23
N ALA A 10 49.69 -33.21 19.48
CA ALA A 10 48.74 -33.37 20.58
C ALA A 10 47.99 -32.07 20.89
N LEU A 11 48.67 -30.93 20.87
CA LEU A 11 48.05 -29.61 21.09
C LEU A 11 47.08 -29.24 19.98
N VAL A 12 47.47 -29.41 18.72
CA VAL A 12 46.61 -29.10 17.57
C VAL A 12 45.42 -30.08 17.51
N GLY A 13 45.67 -31.37 17.69
CA GLY A 13 44.63 -32.40 17.69
C GLY A 13 43.64 -32.23 18.85
N GLY A 14 44.13 -31.97 20.06
CA GLY A 14 43.29 -31.74 21.24
C GLY A 14 42.43 -30.48 21.10
N THR A 15 43.03 -29.38 20.63
CA THR A 15 42.29 -28.13 20.40
C THR A 15 41.24 -28.30 19.29
N GLY A 16 41.58 -28.99 18.21
CA GLY A 16 40.63 -29.30 17.12
C GLY A 16 39.47 -30.17 17.59
N LEU A 17 39.72 -31.17 18.45
CA LEU A 17 38.69 -32.03 19.00
C LEU A 17 37.73 -31.26 19.92
N VAL A 18 38.28 -30.39 20.79
CA VAL A 18 37.49 -29.55 21.69
C VAL A 18 36.63 -28.56 20.91
N ILE A 19 37.20 -27.86 19.93
CA ILE A 19 36.45 -26.91 19.08
C ILE A 19 35.39 -27.65 18.26
N GLY A 20 35.73 -28.80 17.67
CA GLY A 20 34.78 -29.60 16.90
C GLY A 20 33.59 -30.09 17.73
N LEU A 21 33.84 -30.57 18.94
CA LEU A 21 32.78 -30.96 19.88
C LEU A 21 31.91 -29.78 20.28
N LEU A 22 32.52 -28.63 20.61
CA LEU A 22 31.79 -27.41 20.97
C LEU A 22 30.91 -26.92 19.82
N LEU A 23 31.43 -26.86 18.59
CA LEU A 23 30.66 -26.46 17.41
C LEU A 23 29.57 -27.47 17.07
N GLY A 24 29.81 -28.77 17.22
CA GLY A 24 28.80 -29.80 17.00
C GLY A 24 27.65 -29.73 18.01
N VAL A 25 27.97 -29.50 19.30
CA VAL A 25 26.96 -29.30 20.36
C VAL A 25 26.20 -28.00 20.15
N ALA A 26 26.90 -26.90 19.85
CA ALA A 26 26.28 -25.63 19.54
C ALA A 26 25.35 -25.74 18.33
N GLY A 27 25.80 -26.38 17.25
CA GLY A 27 25.00 -26.59 16.04
C GLY A 27 23.71 -27.35 16.29
N LYS A 28 23.72 -28.39 17.14
CA LYS A 28 22.49 -29.11 17.52
C LYS A 28 21.61 -28.30 18.48
N LYS A 29 22.21 -27.60 19.45
CA LYS A 29 21.46 -26.83 20.46
C LYS A 29 20.78 -25.59 19.86
N PHE A 30 21.39 -25.00 18.85
CA PHE A 30 20.87 -23.84 18.13
C PHE A 30 20.28 -24.19 16.76
N ALA A 31 20.04 -25.48 16.49
CA ALA A 31 19.33 -25.90 15.28
C ALA A 31 17.92 -25.33 15.33
N VAL A 32 17.59 -24.45 14.37
CA VAL A 32 16.25 -23.92 14.19
C VAL A 32 15.47 -24.94 13.36
N GLU A 33 14.34 -25.38 13.88
CA GLU A 33 13.44 -26.27 13.15
C GLU A 33 12.83 -25.48 11.99
N VAL A 34 13.25 -25.80 10.77
CA VAL A 34 12.77 -25.10 9.57
C VAL A 34 11.49 -25.77 9.10
N ASN A 35 10.39 -25.03 9.11
CA ASN A 35 9.12 -25.52 8.61
C ASN A 35 9.22 -25.65 7.07
N GLU A 36 9.17 -26.86 6.53
CA GLU A 36 9.25 -27.10 5.08
C GLU A 36 8.15 -26.33 4.31
N LYS A 37 6.99 -26.12 4.94
CA LYS A 37 5.91 -25.31 4.35
C LYS A 37 6.29 -23.84 4.26
N GLU A 38 7.04 -23.31 5.22
CA GLU A 38 7.50 -21.91 5.19
C GLU A 38 8.40 -21.68 3.97
N ILE A 39 9.37 -22.58 3.72
CA ILE A 39 10.24 -22.51 2.55
C ILE A 39 9.39 -22.58 1.27
N ALA A 40 8.52 -23.58 1.17
CA ALA A 40 7.68 -23.78 -0.01
C ALA A 40 6.78 -22.57 -0.30
N VAL A 41 6.14 -22.00 0.72
CA VAL A 41 5.33 -20.78 0.60
C VAL A 41 6.20 -19.59 0.21
N ARG A 42 7.39 -19.44 0.80
CA ARG A 42 8.31 -18.34 0.51
C ARG A 42 8.78 -18.32 -0.95
N GLU A 43 8.97 -19.48 -1.55
CA GLU A 43 9.33 -19.61 -2.97
C GLU A 43 8.20 -19.17 -3.92
N GLN A 44 6.94 -19.28 -3.49
CA GLN A 44 5.79 -18.80 -4.28
C GLN A 44 5.58 -17.29 -4.15
N LEU A 45 6.14 -16.65 -3.12
CA LEU A 45 5.96 -15.21 -2.90
C LEU A 45 6.82 -14.37 -3.85
N PRO A 46 6.34 -13.19 -4.30
CA PRO A 46 7.07 -12.33 -5.26
C PRO A 46 8.46 -11.83 -4.84
N GLY A 47 8.83 -11.94 -3.55
CA GLY A 47 10.14 -11.49 -3.05
C GLY A 47 10.33 -9.97 -2.94
N ASN A 48 9.31 -9.15 -3.22
CA ASN A 48 9.42 -7.69 -3.21
C ASN A 48 9.59 -7.05 -1.82
N ASN A 49 9.36 -7.79 -0.74
CA ASN A 49 9.50 -7.31 0.65
C ASN A 49 8.82 -5.95 0.94
N CYS A 50 7.69 -5.68 0.29
CA CYS A 50 7.04 -4.36 0.33
C CYS A 50 6.26 -4.06 1.63
N GLY A 51 6.01 -5.05 2.47
CA GLY A 51 5.25 -4.90 3.72
C GLY A 51 3.74 -4.69 3.54
N GLY A 52 3.22 -4.72 2.31
CA GLY A 52 1.81 -4.43 2.02
C GLY A 52 0.79 -5.39 2.65
N CYS A 53 1.22 -6.60 3.02
CA CYS A 53 0.42 -7.59 3.75
C CYS A 53 0.42 -7.39 5.27
N GLY A 54 1.17 -6.41 5.81
CA GLY A 54 1.30 -6.18 7.26
C GLY A 54 2.37 -7.03 7.95
N TYR A 55 3.10 -7.88 7.22
CA TYR A 55 4.20 -8.70 7.74
C TYR A 55 5.58 -8.16 7.32
N PRO A 56 6.64 -8.42 8.11
CA PRO A 56 8.00 -7.99 7.79
C PRO A 56 8.58 -8.79 6.61
N GLY A 57 8.30 -8.31 5.40
CA GLY A 57 8.78 -8.93 4.17
C GLY A 57 8.06 -10.21 3.79
N CYS A 58 8.56 -10.86 2.73
CA CYS A 58 8.01 -12.10 2.20
C CYS A 58 8.26 -13.27 3.16
N ASP A 59 9.42 -13.31 3.83
CA ASP A 59 9.74 -14.34 4.82
C ASP A 59 8.79 -14.26 6.02
N GLY A 60 8.50 -13.05 6.53
CA GLY A 60 7.53 -12.86 7.61
C GLY A 60 6.12 -13.31 7.25
N LEU A 61 5.67 -13.04 6.02
CA LEU A 61 4.37 -13.53 5.54
C LEU A 61 4.37 -15.06 5.37
N ALA A 62 5.43 -15.63 4.80
CA ALA A 62 5.55 -17.07 4.60
C ALA A 62 5.50 -17.84 5.93
N ALA A 63 6.26 -17.37 6.94
CA ALA A 63 6.23 -17.93 8.29
C ALA A 63 4.83 -17.83 8.91
N ALA A 64 4.14 -16.71 8.73
CA ALA A 64 2.79 -16.52 9.26
C ALA A 64 1.76 -17.43 8.57
N ILE A 65 1.84 -17.60 7.25
CA ILE A 65 0.98 -18.53 6.50
C ILE A 65 1.25 -19.97 6.94
N ALA A 66 2.52 -20.38 6.97
CA ALA A 66 2.90 -21.73 7.39
C ALA A 66 2.48 -22.06 8.83
N ALA A 67 2.40 -21.05 9.70
CA ALA A 67 1.89 -21.16 11.06
C ALA A 67 0.36 -21.01 11.20
N GLY A 68 -0.38 -20.84 10.09
CA GLY A 68 -1.84 -20.65 10.09
C GLY A 68 -2.32 -19.31 10.68
N LYS A 69 -1.42 -18.34 10.81
CA LYS A 69 -1.69 -16.99 11.37
C LYS A 69 -2.02 -15.95 10.31
N ALA A 70 -1.79 -16.26 9.03
CA ALA A 70 -2.12 -15.42 7.89
C ALA A 70 -2.87 -16.26 6.85
N PRO A 71 -3.82 -15.66 6.11
CA PRO A 71 -4.51 -16.37 5.05
C PRO A 71 -3.58 -16.62 3.86
N VAL A 72 -3.83 -17.71 3.12
CA VAL A 72 -3.04 -18.11 1.94
C VAL A 72 -3.07 -17.10 0.80
N ASN A 73 -4.10 -16.24 0.75
CA ASN A 73 -4.21 -15.12 -0.19
C ASN A 73 -3.69 -13.78 0.40
N GLY A 74 -2.91 -13.84 1.48
CA GLY A 74 -2.46 -12.65 2.21
C GLY A 74 -1.48 -11.74 1.45
N CYS A 75 -0.92 -12.17 0.31
CA CYS A 75 -0.04 -11.34 -0.50
C CYS A 75 -0.84 -10.50 -1.51
N PRO A 76 -1.01 -9.17 -1.33
CA PRO A 76 -1.76 -8.34 -2.27
C PRO A 76 -1.06 -8.21 -3.64
N VAL A 77 0.27 -8.33 -3.66
CA VAL A 77 1.09 -8.20 -4.87
C VAL A 77 1.05 -9.45 -5.75
N GLY A 78 1.02 -10.64 -5.12
CA GLY A 78 1.03 -11.92 -5.81
C GLY A 78 -0.27 -12.25 -6.55
N GLY A 79 -1.39 -11.68 -6.09
CA GLY A 79 -2.70 -11.90 -6.69
C GLY A 79 -3.16 -13.36 -6.62
N ASN A 80 -4.16 -13.70 -7.43
CA ASN A 80 -4.83 -15.00 -7.37
C ASN A 80 -3.89 -16.17 -7.74
N GLU A 81 -2.93 -15.97 -8.64
CA GLU A 81 -2.00 -17.02 -9.06
C GLU A 81 -1.08 -17.48 -7.92
N VAL A 82 -0.49 -16.53 -7.20
CA VAL A 82 0.32 -16.83 -6.00
C VAL A 82 -0.54 -17.43 -4.89
N ALA A 83 -1.75 -16.90 -4.69
CA ALA A 83 -2.67 -17.43 -3.70
C ALA A 83 -3.02 -18.90 -3.98
N LYS A 84 -3.29 -19.28 -5.24
CA LYS A 84 -3.57 -20.68 -5.64
C LYS A 84 -2.39 -21.60 -5.35
N ALA A 85 -1.18 -21.16 -5.70
CA ALA A 85 0.02 -21.94 -5.46
C ALA A 85 0.26 -22.18 -3.95
N ILE A 86 0.09 -21.14 -3.14
CA ILE A 86 0.22 -21.24 -1.68
C ILE A 86 -0.90 -22.11 -1.08
N ALA A 87 -2.13 -21.98 -1.57
CA ALA A 87 -3.27 -22.78 -1.12
C ALA A 87 -3.05 -24.28 -1.38
N ALA A 88 -2.48 -24.64 -2.53
CA ALA A 88 -2.12 -26.03 -2.84
C ALA A 88 -1.05 -26.59 -1.86
N ILE A 89 -0.10 -25.77 -1.44
CA ILE A 89 0.93 -26.15 -0.44
C ILE A 89 0.29 -26.33 0.95
N MET A 90 -0.65 -25.45 1.30
CA MET A 90 -1.31 -25.47 2.61
C MET A 90 -2.46 -26.48 2.71
N GLY A 91 -2.96 -26.98 1.58
CA GLY A 91 -4.11 -27.88 1.51
C GLY A 91 -5.45 -27.15 1.73
N GLU A 92 -5.52 -25.88 1.37
CA GLU A 92 -6.72 -25.04 1.53
C GLU A 92 -7.38 -24.75 0.17
N GLU A 93 -8.70 -24.57 0.16
CA GLU A 93 -9.41 -24.03 -1.00
C GLU A 93 -9.54 -22.51 -0.86
N ILE A 94 -9.41 -21.79 -1.98
CA ILE A 94 -9.53 -20.33 -1.99
C ILE A 94 -10.60 -19.85 -2.95
N THR A 95 -11.28 -18.78 -2.56
CA THR A 95 -12.08 -17.97 -3.47
C THR A 95 -11.19 -16.89 -4.07
N GLU A 96 -11.24 -16.73 -5.39
CA GLU A 96 -10.48 -15.69 -6.08
C GLU A 96 -10.88 -14.30 -5.58
N GLY A 97 -9.88 -13.50 -5.21
CA GLY A 97 -10.08 -12.11 -4.83
C GLY A 97 -10.25 -11.23 -6.06
N ARG A 98 -10.97 -10.10 -5.89
CA ARG A 98 -11.01 -9.06 -6.91
C ARG A 98 -9.65 -8.37 -7.01
N ARG A 99 -9.18 -8.12 -8.23
CA ARG A 99 -7.98 -7.31 -8.47
C ARG A 99 -8.25 -5.87 -8.00
N MET A 100 -7.32 -5.33 -7.23
CA MET A 100 -7.39 -3.96 -6.71
C MET A 100 -6.36 -3.06 -7.39
N THR A 101 -6.53 -1.74 -7.29
CA THR A 101 -5.56 -0.72 -7.69
C THR A 101 -5.65 0.47 -6.75
N ALA A 102 -4.53 1.19 -6.57
CA ALA A 102 -4.55 2.44 -5.84
C ALA A 102 -5.17 3.56 -6.68
N PHE A 103 -5.83 4.51 -6.01
CA PHE A 103 -6.48 5.67 -6.60
C PHE A 103 -6.32 6.89 -5.68
N VAL A 104 -6.15 8.08 -6.27
CA VAL A 104 -5.95 9.34 -5.55
C VAL A 104 -7.24 10.16 -5.55
N LYS A 105 -7.78 10.45 -4.35
CA LYS A 105 -9.01 11.23 -4.12
C LYS A 105 -8.79 12.73 -4.24
N CYS A 106 -8.19 13.18 -5.35
CA CYS A 106 -8.00 14.60 -5.61
C CYS A 106 -8.01 14.90 -7.11
N ALA A 107 -8.88 15.82 -7.52
CA ALA A 107 -8.90 16.42 -8.86
C ALA A 107 -8.43 17.89 -8.87
N GLY A 108 -7.98 18.42 -7.72
CA GLY A 108 -7.56 19.81 -7.55
C GLY A 108 -6.15 20.07 -8.10
N ASP A 109 -6.04 20.09 -9.42
CA ASP A 109 -4.79 20.35 -10.16
C ASP A 109 -4.36 21.81 -10.01
N CYS A 110 -3.23 22.20 -10.60
CA CYS A 110 -2.72 23.58 -10.50
C CYS A 110 -3.64 24.63 -11.14
N GLU A 111 -4.59 24.23 -11.99
CA GLU A 111 -5.54 25.15 -12.64
C GLU A 111 -6.83 25.31 -11.83
N SER A 112 -7.29 24.25 -11.19
CA SER A 112 -8.56 24.22 -10.46
C SER A 112 -8.43 24.47 -8.96
N ALA A 113 -7.25 24.24 -8.37
CA ALA A 113 -6.98 24.56 -6.98
C ALA A 113 -6.21 25.87 -6.84
N ARG A 114 -6.62 26.72 -5.89
CA ARG A 114 -5.96 27.99 -5.60
C ARG A 114 -4.85 27.77 -4.57
N ASN A 115 -3.79 28.56 -4.67
CA ASN A 115 -2.68 28.57 -3.70
C ASN A 115 -2.76 29.80 -2.78
N ASN A 116 -2.28 29.66 -1.54
CA ASN A 116 -2.17 30.76 -0.58
C ASN A 116 -0.83 31.51 -0.72
N TYR A 117 0.23 30.80 -1.11
CA TYR A 117 1.58 31.31 -1.27
C TYR A 117 2.36 30.41 -2.24
N VAL A 118 3.58 30.81 -2.61
CA VAL A 118 4.52 29.96 -3.36
C VAL A 118 5.49 29.36 -2.35
N TYR A 119 5.58 28.04 -2.31
CA TYR A 119 6.52 27.35 -1.44
C TYR A 119 7.87 27.19 -2.14
N ASP A 120 8.95 27.61 -1.48
CA ASP A 120 10.33 27.39 -1.92
C ASP A 120 11.08 26.65 -0.82
N GLY A 121 11.29 25.35 -1.01
CA GLY A 121 11.87 24.48 0.01
C GLY A 121 11.87 23.00 -0.39
N VAL A 122 11.99 22.12 0.61
CA VAL A 122 12.07 20.67 0.36
C VAL A 122 10.77 20.13 -0.20
N GLU A 123 10.82 19.54 -1.39
CA GLU A 123 9.70 18.87 -2.04
C GLU A 123 9.52 17.44 -1.49
N ASP A 124 8.79 17.33 -0.37
CA ASP A 124 8.30 16.07 0.14
C ASP A 124 6.98 16.25 0.90
N CYS A 125 5.92 15.53 0.52
CA CYS A 125 4.62 15.66 1.18
C CYS A 125 4.71 15.29 2.68
N ALA A 126 5.53 14.30 3.05
CA ALA A 126 5.70 13.92 4.44
C ALA A 126 6.31 15.06 5.27
N VAL A 127 7.18 15.88 4.66
CA VAL A 127 7.71 17.08 5.30
C VAL A 127 6.67 18.19 5.35
N MET A 128 5.83 18.31 4.33
CA MET A 128 4.77 19.34 4.28
C MET A 128 3.76 19.22 5.42
N ALA A 129 3.55 18.02 5.97
CA ALA A 129 2.69 17.82 7.12
C ALA A 129 3.11 18.63 8.36
N PHE A 130 4.38 19.03 8.43
CA PHE A 130 4.94 19.84 9.51
C PHE A 130 4.99 21.34 9.19
N ILE A 131 4.70 21.73 7.94
CA ILE A 131 4.62 23.13 7.53
C ILE A 131 3.24 23.67 7.91
N PRO A 132 3.14 24.86 8.54
CA PRO A 132 1.86 25.47 8.83
C PRO A 132 0.96 25.57 7.59
N GLY A 133 -0.25 25.02 7.69
CA GLY A 133 -1.22 24.97 6.58
C GLY A 133 -1.07 23.78 5.63
N GLY A 134 -0.09 22.90 5.84
CA GLY A 134 0.02 21.63 5.11
C GLY A 134 0.43 21.77 3.64
N GLY A 135 1.06 22.89 3.27
CA GLY A 135 1.53 23.18 1.91
C GLY A 135 0.91 24.45 1.30
N GLU A 136 1.26 24.72 0.04
CA GLU A 136 0.88 25.96 -0.66
C GLU A 136 -0.59 26.02 -1.08
N LYS A 137 -1.23 24.86 -1.28
CA LYS A 137 -2.62 24.79 -1.72
C LYS A 137 -3.54 25.35 -0.64
N LYS A 138 -4.50 26.17 -1.05
CA LYS A 138 -5.55 26.70 -0.17
C LYS A 138 -6.44 25.59 0.40
N CYS A 139 -6.55 24.47 -0.32
CA CYS A 139 -7.23 23.27 0.16
C CYS A 139 -6.29 22.44 1.04
N HIS A 140 -6.56 22.36 2.35
CA HIS A 140 -5.74 21.57 3.28
C HIS A 140 -5.98 20.06 3.16
N HIS A 141 -6.99 19.63 2.41
CA HIS A 141 -7.33 18.22 2.18
C HIS A 141 -6.87 17.72 0.80
N GLY A 142 -6.15 18.55 0.04
CA GLY A 142 -5.76 18.29 -1.35
C GLY A 142 -4.43 17.55 -1.47
N CYS A 143 -4.17 16.99 -2.66
CA CYS A 143 -2.86 16.43 -2.99
C CYS A 143 -1.85 17.57 -3.08
N LEU A 144 -0.69 17.42 -2.45
CA LEU A 144 0.34 18.47 -2.42
C LEU A 144 1.28 18.44 -3.61
N GLY A 145 1.35 17.32 -4.34
CA GLY A 145 2.19 17.20 -5.53
C GLY A 145 3.69 16.93 -5.27
N TYR A 146 4.16 16.85 -4.03
CA TYR A 146 5.60 16.66 -3.73
C TYR A 146 6.11 15.21 -3.69
N GLY A 147 5.31 14.24 -4.17
CA GLY A 147 5.85 12.95 -4.60
C GLY A 147 6.32 11.94 -3.53
N THR A 148 5.99 12.06 -2.24
CA THR A 148 6.31 11.00 -1.24
C THR A 148 5.78 9.63 -1.67
N CYS A 149 4.57 9.58 -2.23
CA CYS A 149 3.99 8.34 -2.76
C CYS A 149 4.75 7.80 -3.99
N VAL A 150 5.35 8.68 -4.80
CA VAL A 150 6.22 8.28 -5.93
C VAL A 150 7.47 7.59 -5.40
N LYS A 151 8.14 8.19 -4.40
CA LYS A 151 9.33 7.61 -3.76
C LYS A 151 9.03 6.26 -3.10
N ALA A 152 7.84 6.09 -2.54
CA ALA A 152 7.41 4.84 -1.89
C ALA A 152 7.02 3.71 -2.88
N CYS A 153 6.85 4.00 -4.17
CA CYS A 153 6.34 3.02 -5.12
C CYS A 153 7.46 2.21 -5.79
N ASN A 154 7.65 0.97 -5.35
CA ASN A 154 8.63 0.04 -5.94
C ASN A 154 8.29 -0.44 -7.37
N PHE A 155 7.11 -0.10 -7.88
CA PHE A 155 6.61 -0.55 -9.18
C PHE A 155 6.55 0.56 -10.23
N ASN A 156 7.04 1.77 -9.90
CA ASN A 156 7.00 2.94 -10.78
C ASN A 156 5.59 3.22 -11.34
N ALA A 157 4.56 2.96 -10.52
CA ALA A 157 3.16 3.10 -10.89
C ALA A 157 2.62 4.51 -10.66
N ILE A 158 3.37 5.40 -10.00
CA ILE A 158 2.88 6.72 -9.59
C ILE A 158 3.75 7.81 -10.22
N ARG A 159 3.10 8.86 -10.75
CA ARG A 159 3.76 10.07 -11.26
C ARG A 159 2.96 11.29 -10.83
N VAL A 160 3.65 12.39 -10.52
CA VAL A 160 2.95 13.66 -10.31
C VAL A 160 2.78 14.36 -11.64
N ILE A 161 1.55 14.71 -11.99
CA ILE A 161 1.19 15.44 -13.21
C ILE A 161 0.30 16.59 -12.78
N ASN A 162 0.67 17.82 -13.18
CA ASN A 162 -0.09 19.04 -12.87
C ASN A 162 -0.44 19.20 -11.37
N GLY A 163 0.53 18.91 -10.50
CA GLY A 163 0.38 19.05 -9.04
C GLY A 163 -0.41 17.94 -8.33
N ILE A 164 -0.82 16.88 -9.02
CA ILE A 164 -1.50 15.72 -8.42
C ILE A 164 -0.75 14.42 -8.74
N ALA A 165 -0.73 13.49 -7.78
CA ALA A 165 -0.29 12.12 -8.05
C ALA A 165 -1.31 11.35 -8.92
N HIS A 166 -0.85 10.82 -10.04
CA HIS A 166 -1.57 9.91 -10.92
C HIS A 166 -1.02 8.49 -10.80
N ILE A 167 -1.91 7.50 -10.76
CA ILE A 167 -1.56 6.09 -10.61
C ILE A 167 -1.89 5.34 -11.89
N ASP A 168 -0.88 4.70 -12.47
CA ASP A 168 -0.98 3.76 -13.56
C ASP A 168 -1.49 2.41 -13.04
N LYS A 169 -2.76 2.11 -13.34
CA LYS A 169 -3.44 0.88 -12.89
C LYS A 169 -2.83 -0.40 -13.45
N GLU A 170 -2.12 -0.33 -14.58
CA GLU A 170 -1.49 -1.52 -15.18
C GLU A 170 -0.23 -1.92 -14.39
N LYS A 171 0.49 -0.93 -13.89
CA LYS A 171 1.71 -1.13 -13.08
C LYS A 171 1.40 -1.34 -11.61
N CYS A 172 0.30 -0.79 -11.11
CA CYS A 172 -0.09 -0.90 -9.72
C CYS A 172 -0.32 -2.36 -9.32
N LYS A 173 0.31 -2.77 -8.21
CA LYS A 173 0.15 -4.10 -7.59
C LYS A 173 -0.62 -4.06 -6.28
N ALA A 174 -1.34 -2.96 -6.02
CA ALA A 174 -2.17 -2.77 -4.83
C ALA A 174 -1.47 -3.05 -3.48
N CYS A 175 -0.15 -2.81 -3.38
CA CYS A 175 0.62 -3.09 -2.15
C CYS A 175 0.32 -2.13 -0.99
N GLY A 176 -0.43 -1.05 -1.19
CA GLY A 176 -0.81 -0.11 -0.13
C GLY A 176 0.31 0.82 0.40
N GLN A 177 1.56 0.69 -0.05
CA GLN A 177 2.66 1.55 0.43
C GLN A 177 2.37 3.05 0.27
N CYS A 178 1.81 3.43 -0.87
CA CYS A 178 1.40 4.80 -1.14
C CYS A 178 0.26 5.30 -0.24
N VAL A 179 -0.64 4.41 0.19
CA VAL A 179 -1.71 4.70 1.16
C VAL A 179 -1.10 5.02 2.52
N ALA A 180 -0.14 4.21 2.96
CA ALA A 180 0.51 4.37 4.26
C ALA A 180 1.34 5.67 4.38
N VAL A 181 2.03 6.09 3.31
CA VAL A 181 2.90 7.27 3.35
C VAL A 181 2.20 8.59 3.01
N CYS A 182 0.93 8.56 2.58
CA CYS A 182 0.23 9.78 2.22
C CYS A 182 -0.22 10.54 3.48
N PRO A 183 0.33 11.74 3.77
CA PRO A 183 0.02 12.47 5.01
C PRO A 183 -1.43 12.98 5.06
N HIS A 184 -2.06 13.17 3.90
CA HIS A 184 -3.46 13.60 3.78
C HIS A 184 -4.42 12.43 3.54
N HIS A 185 -3.93 11.17 3.58
CA HIS A 185 -4.74 9.97 3.40
C HIS A 185 -5.62 9.96 2.13
N LEU A 186 -5.10 10.54 1.05
CA LEU A 186 -5.84 10.72 -0.21
C LEU A 186 -5.87 9.47 -1.08
N ILE A 187 -4.97 8.53 -0.83
CA ILE A 187 -4.80 7.35 -1.67
C ILE A 187 -5.57 6.20 -1.03
N GLU A 188 -6.40 5.51 -1.81
CA GLU A 188 -7.14 4.33 -1.37
C GLU A 188 -7.03 3.21 -2.39
N LEU A 189 -7.27 1.97 -1.96
CA LEU A 189 -7.37 0.82 -2.85
C LEU A 189 -8.82 0.65 -3.28
N ILE A 190 -9.04 0.56 -4.60
CA ILE A 190 -10.34 0.36 -5.22
C ILE A 190 -10.30 -0.86 -6.14
N PRO A 191 -11.45 -1.49 -6.45
CA PRO A 191 -11.48 -2.55 -7.46
C PRO A 191 -10.95 -2.04 -8.81
N TYR A 192 -10.18 -2.87 -9.49
CA TYR A 192 -9.53 -2.53 -10.76
C TYR A 192 -10.55 -2.15 -11.86
N GLU A 193 -11.68 -2.83 -11.86
CA GLU A 193 -12.79 -2.63 -12.80
C GLU A 193 -13.62 -1.37 -12.50
N GLN A 194 -13.41 -0.75 -11.34
CA GLN A 194 -14.18 0.41 -10.92
C GLN A 194 -13.96 1.56 -11.92
N THR A 195 -15.04 2.02 -12.54
CA THR A 195 -15.00 3.15 -13.47
C THR A 195 -15.43 4.44 -12.80
N VAL A 196 -16.31 4.37 -11.80
CA VAL A 196 -16.89 5.52 -11.10
C VAL A 196 -16.19 5.77 -9.76
N LYS A 197 -15.57 6.95 -9.56
CA LYS A 197 -14.71 7.23 -8.40
C LYS A 197 -14.86 8.66 -7.90
N VAL A 198 -14.82 8.88 -6.58
CA VAL A 198 -14.85 10.25 -6.02
C VAL A 198 -13.43 10.82 -5.94
N SER A 199 -13.16 11.84 -6.75
CA SER A 199 -11.86 12.52 -6.85
C SER A 199 -11.74 13.72 -5.91
N CYS A 200 -12.26 13.62 -4.69
CA CYS A 200 -12.18 14.68 -3.70
C CYS A 200 -12.18 14.10 -2.28
N SER A 201 -11.42 14.72 -1.38
CA SER A 201 -11.38 14.40 0.06
C SER A 201 -11.62 15.62 0.96
N SER A 202 -11.99 16.78 0.39
CA SER A 202 -12.28 17.99 1.17
C SER A 202 -13.49 17.78 2.08
N GLN A 203 -13.26 17.89 3.39
CA GLN A 203 -14.32 17.84 4.39
C GLN A 203 -14.89 19.22 4.73
N ASP A 204 -14.36 20.27 4.10
CA ASP A 204 -14.79 21.64 4.33
C ASP A 204 -16.21 21.88 3.78
N LYS A 205 -16.91 22.83 4.38
CA LYS A 205 -18.23 23.25 3.90
C LYS A 205 -18.14 23.77 2.45
N GLY A 206 -19.18 23.54 1.65
CA GLY A 206 -19.18 23.85 0.22
C GLY A 206 -18.69 25.26 -0.15
N LYS A 207 -19.02 26.31 0.61
CA LYS A 207 -18.52 27.67 0.35
C LYS A 207 -16.99 27.78 0.50
N ALA A 208 -16.42 27.13 1.52
CA ALA A 208 -14.98 27.08 1.73
C ALA A 208 -14.31 26.22 0.64
N THR A 209 -14.87 25.05 0.33
CA THR A 209 -14.36 24.20 -0.74
C THR A 209 -14.35 24.92 -2.09
N MET A 210 -15.42 25.64 -2.46
CA MET A 210 -15.46 26.42 -3.71
C MET A 210 -14.48 27.60 -3.71
N ASN A 211 -14.15 28.16 -2.54
CA ASN A 211 -13.13 29.19 -2.43
C ASN A 211 -11.71 28.61 -2.60
N ALA A 212 -11.50 27.33 -2.29
CA ALA A 212 -10.21 26.67 -2.45
C ALA A 212 -10.05 25.95 -3.81
N CYS A 213 -11.11 25.35 -4.35
CA CYS A 213 -11.05 24.45 -5.50
C CYS A 213 -12.33 24.45 -6.36
N ASP A 214 -12.16 24.53 -7.68
CA ASP A 214 -13.25 24.54 -8.64
C ASP A 214 -13.81 23.14 -8.94
N LYS A 215 -13.08 22.08 -8.59
CA LYS A 215 -13.49 20.66 -8.76
C LYS A 215 -13.82 19.97 -7.44
N GLY A 216 -13.87 20.70 -6.32
CA GLY A 216 -14.10 20.13 -4.99
C GLY A 216 -15.56 19.72 -4.74
N CYS A 217 -15.75 18.63 -3.98
CA CYS A 217 -17.07 18.20 -3.50
C CYS A 217 -17.65 19.25 -2.53
N ILE A 218 -18.94 19.54 -2.67
CA ILE A 218 -19.63 20.55 -1.85
C ILE A 218 -20.69 19.94 -0.92
N GLY A 219 -20.72 18.60 -0.79
CA GLY A 219 -21.67 17.92 0.10
C GLY A 219 -23.14 18.05 -0.28
N CYS A 220 -23.48 18.31 -1.56
CA CYS A 220 -24.87 18.61 -1.97
C CYS A 220 -25.85 17.42 -1.97
N LYS A 221 -25.36 16.19 -1.74
CA LYS A 221 -26.14 14.93 -1.69
C LYS A 221 -26.90 14.53 -2.96
N LYS A 222 -26.68 15.20 -4.10
CA LYS A 222 -27.32 14.81 -5.38
C LYS A 222 -26.94 13.39 -5.82
N CYS A 223 -25.66 13.03 -5.70
CA CYS A 223 -25.17 11.70 -6.05
C CYS A 223 -25.74 10.59 -5.16
N GLU A 224 -25.89 10.85 -3.86
CA GLU A 224 -26.52 9.95 -2.89
C GLU A 224 -28.00 9.73 -3.21
N LYS A 225 -28.76 10.80 -3.46
CA LYS A 225 -30.20 10.72 -3.76
C LYS A 225 -30.52 10.04 -5.09
N ASN A 226 -29.67 10.22 -6.09
CA ASN A 226 -29.90 9.69 -7.44
C ASN A 226 -29.28 8.31 -7.67
N CYS A 227 -28.63 7.71 -6.67
CA CYS A 227 -28.03 6.39 -6.82
C CYS A 227 -29.12 5.30 -6.71
N PRO A 228 -29.38 4.52 -7.78
CA PRO A 228 -30.47 3.52 -7.78
C PRO A 228 -30.21 2.36 -6.80
N VAL A 229 -28.94 2.08 -6.52
CA VAL A 229 -28.49 0.98 -5.64
C VAL A 229 -28.01 1.48 -4.27
N GLN A 230 -28.18 2.78 -3.98
CA GLN A 230 -27.77 3.41 -2.71
C GLN A 230 -26.31 3.12 -2.33
N ALA A 231 -25.42 3.05 -3.32
CA ALA A 231 -24.00 2.81 -3.13
C ALA A 231 -23.22 4.07 -2.70
N ILE A 232 -23.87 5.24 -2.58
CA ILE A 232 -23.19 6.50 -2.27
C ILE A 232 -23.73 7.07 -0.98
N THR A 233 -22.83 7.50 -0.09
CA THR A 233 -23.18 8.20 1.15
C THR A 233 -22.36 9.48 1.24
N VAL A 234 -23.01 10.59 1.62
CA VAL A 234 -22.30 11.86 1.88
C VAL A 234 -22.17 12.07 3.38
N THR A 235 -20.94 11.92 3.88
CA THR A 235 -20.54 12.18 5.27
C THR A 235 -19.43 13.22 5.29
N ASP A 236 -19.37 14.04 6.33
CA ASP A 236 -18.34 15.09 6.49
C ASP A 236 -18.18 15.99 5.25
N ASN A 237 -19.29 16.33 4.59
CA ASN A 237 -19.35 17.15 3.37
C ASN A 237 -18.70 16.56 2.11
N VAL A 238 -18.28 15.28 2.13
CA VAL A 238 -17.70 14.58 0.99
C VAL A 238 -18.47 13.29 0.66
N ALA A 239 -18.48 12.91 -0.62
CA ALA A 239 -19.15 11.69 -1.07
C ALA A 239 -18.22 10.48 -0.94
N HIS A 240 -18.76 9.35 -0.50
CA HIS A 240 -18.09 8.06 -0.43
C HIS A 240 -18.90 7.03 -1.24
N ILE A 241 -18.20 6.17 -1.98
CA ILE A 241 -18.82 5.10 -2.77
C ILE A 241 -18.49 3.76 -2.09
N ASP A 242 -19.53 2.99 -1.83
CA ASP A 242 -19.45 1.57 -1.48
C ASP A 242 -19.27 0.76 -2.77
N TYR A 243 -18.03 0.33 -3.03
CA TYR A 243 -17.68 -0.42 -4.23
C TYR A 243 -18.26 -1.85 -4.26
N GLU A 244 -18.77 -2.36 -3.14
CA GLU A 244 -19.46 -3.65 -3.09
C GLU A 244 -20.86 -3.56 -3.71
N LYS A 245 -21.51 -2.40 -3.62
CA LYS A 245 -22.85 -2.16 -4.14
C LYS A 245 -22.85 -1.46 -5.50
N CYS A 246 -21.78 -0.76 -5.84
CA CYS A 246 -21.72 0.06 -7.03
C CYS A 246 -21.78 -0.79 -8.32
N THR A 247 -22.71 -0.45 -9.22
CA THR A 247 -22.86 -1.12 -10.52
C THR A 247 -22.17 -0.41 -11.67
N ASN A 248 -21.37 0.63 -11.39
CA ASN A 248 -20.68 1.44 -12.42
C ASN A 248 -21.60 2.13 -13.44
N CYS A 249 -22.87 2.38 -13.09
CA CYS A 249 -23.87 2.97 -14.01
C CYS A 249 -23.61 4.43 -14.43
N GLY A 250 -22.70 5.16 -13.78
CA GLY A 250 -22.32 6.53 -14.18
C GLY A 250 -23.29 7.67 -13.78
N LEU A 251 -24.51 7.39 -13.34
CA LEU A 251 -25.51 8.43 -13.00
C LEU A 251 -25.02 9.49 -11.98
N CYS A 252 -24.20 9.08 -11.03
CA CYS A 252 -23.65 10.00 -10.02
C CYS A 252 -22.60 10.97 -10.60
N LYS A 253 -21.85 10.53 -11.62
CA LYS A 253 -20.91 11.37 -12.37
C LYS A 253 -21.65 12.45 -13.16
N GLU A 254 -22.70 12.07 -13.87
CA GLU A 254 -23.52 13.00 -14.66
C GLU A 254 -24.22 14.06 -13.78
N ASN A 255 -24.75 13.63 -12.63
CA ASN A 255 -25.49 14.51 -11.73
C ASN A 255 -24.61 15.37 -10.81
N CYS A 256 -23.30 15.17 -10.81
CA CYS A 256 -22.39 15.91 -9.94
C CYS A 256 -22.12 17.31 -10.52
N PRO A 257 -22.60 18.40 -9.90
CA PRO A 257 -22.45 19.76 -10.45
C PRO A 257 -21.01 20.28 -10.40
N ARG A 258 -20.11 19.56 -9.72
CA ARG A 258 -18.69 19.89 -9.58
C ARG A 258 -17.79 18.96 -10.39
N HIS A 259 -18.37 17.95 -11.05
CA HIS A 259 -17.63 16.92 -11.79
C HIS A 259 -16.50 16.28 -10.96
N CYS A 260 -16.69 16.18 -9.64
CA CYS A 260 -15.72 15.59 -8.72
C CYS A 260 -15.85 14.06 -8.63
N ILE A 261 -16.78 13.46 -9.37
CA ILE A 261 -16.93 12.02 -9.54
C ILE A 261 -16.55 11.72 -10.98
N ILE A 262 -15.53 10.88 -11.19
CA ILE A 262 -14.97 10.56 -12.52
C ILE A 262 -15.28 9.14 -12.93
#